data_AF-B4RAT1-F1
#
_entry.id   AF-B4RAT1-F1
#
_cell.length_a   1.000
_cell.length_b   1.000
_cell.length_c   1.000
_cell.angle_alpha   90.00
_cell.angle_beta   90.00
_cell.angle_gamma   90.00
#
_symmetry.space_group_name_H-M   'P 1'
#
loop_
_entity.id
_entity.type
_entity.pdbx_description
1 polymer ?
#
loop_
_entity_poly.entity_id
_entity_poly.type
_entity_poly.pdbx_seq_one_letter_code
_entity_poly.pdbx_strand_id
1 'polypeptide(L)'
;MDERRRGRELAADLRPSAGNLLRRGGAPRMISVFVPSQLTAYTGGVTRVQAQGGTVGAVLDDLDRAYPGLKFRVIDEQDRVRRHMRLFVGQEETRDVRRSIAPGEELLIFGALSGG
;
A
#
# COMPACT_ATOMS: atom_id res chain seq x y z
N MET A 1 -44.45 -31.28 -8.89
CA MET A 1 -43.65 -30.83 -10.04
C MET A 1 -43.10 -29.46 -9.64
N ASP A 2 -42.12 -29.36 -8.73
CA ASP A 2 -40.80 -30.03 -8.70
C ASP A 2 -40.13 -29.95 -10.08
N GLU A 3 -38.93 -29.41 -10.26
CA GLU A 3 -37.81 -29.29 -9.34
C GLU A 3 -36.70 -28.38 -9.95
N ARG A 4 -35.93 -27.72 -9.07
CA ARG A 4 -34.46 -27.49 -9.13
C ARG A 4 -33.86 -26.33 -9.97
N ARG A 5 -33.43 -25.32 -9.21
CA ARG A 5 -32.03 -24.88 -8.96
C ARG A 5 -31.02 -24.84 -10.14
N ARG A 6 -30.35 -23.68 -10.26
CA ARG A 6 -28.86 -23.42 -10.32
C ARG A 6 -28.62 -22.09 -11.04
N GLY A 7 -27.75 -21.16 -10.67
CA GLY A 7 -26.78 -21.01 -9.58
C GLY A 7 -26.28 -19.55 -9.61
N ARG A 8 -26.25 -18.89 -8.45
CA ARG A 8 -25.04 -18.48 -7.70
C ARG A 8 -24.33 -17.21 -8.19
N GLU A 9 -24.71 -16.11 -7.53
CA GLU A 9 -23.83 -15.11 -6.92
C GLU A 9 -22.33 -15.44 -6.96
N LEU A 10 -21.55 -14.60 -7.65
CA LEU A 10 -20.10 -14.52 -7.55
C LEU A 10 -19.76 -13.23 -6.79
N ALA A 11 -19.91 -13.30 -5.48
CA ALA A 11 -19.41 -12.29 -4.55
C ALA A 11 -18.32 -12.93 -3.69
N ALA A 12 -17.12 -12.35 -3.76
CA ALA A 12 -16.12 -12.27 -2.71
C ALA A 12 -15.68 -13.60 -2.04
N ASP A 13 -14.73 -14.30 -2.68
CA ASP A 13 -13.93 -15.36 -2.04
C ASP A 13 -12.44 -15.00 -2.02
N LEU A 14 -12.08 -14.02 -1.18
CA LEU A 14 -10.72 -13.90 -0.66
C LEU A 14 -10.79 -13.65 0.84
N ARG A 15 -10.95 -14.74 1.60
CA ARG A 15 -10.71 -14.78 3.04
C ARG A 15 -9.20 -14.93 3.27
N PRO A 16 -8.49 -13.95 3.86
CA PRO A 16 -7.17 -14.22 4.43
C PRO A 16 -7.34 -15.01 5.73
N SER A 17 -6.65 -16.14 5.78
CA SER A 17 -6.65 -17.14 6.83
C SER A 17 -6.30 -16.60 8.22
N ALA A 18 -6.93 -17.20 9.22
CA ALA A 18 -6.66 -17.01 10.64
C ALA A 18 -5.19 -17.34 10.97
N GLY A 19 -4.46 -16.34 11.44
CA GLY A 19 -3.05 -16.49 11.83
C GLY A 19 -2.45 -15.21 12.40
N ASN A 20 -3.08 -14.61 13.42
CA ASN A 20 -2.42 -13.80 14.46
C ASN A 20 -3.45 -13.21 15.43
N LEU A 21 -3.96 -14.04 16.32
CA LEU A 21 -4.57 -13.57 17.56
C LEU A 21 -3.41 -13.39 18.55
N LEU A 22 -3.02 -12.13 18.80
CA LEU A 22 -2.13 -11.61 19.87
C LEU A 22 -1.22 -10.45 19.36
N ARG A 23 -1.81 -9.40 18.80
CA ARG A 23 -1.25 -8.03 18.88
C ARG A 23 -2.43 -7.09 18.72
N ARG A 24 -2.48 -6.01 19.50
CA ARG A 24 -3.54 -4.98 19.48
C ARG A 24 -3.91 -4.61 18.04
N GLY A 25 -4.92 -5.25 17.48
CA GLY A 25 -5.13 -5.35 16.04
C GLY A 25 -6.27 -4.46 15.60
N GLY A 26 -5.96 -3.24 15.18
CA GLY A 26 -6.87 -2.50 14.33
C GLY A 26 -7.10 -3.30 13.05
N ALA A 27 -8.34 -3.32 12.56
CA ALA A 27 -8.68 -3.87 11.24
C ALA A 27 -7.68 -3.41 10.17
N PRO A 28 -7.43 -4.22 9.11
CA PRO A 28 -6.57 -3.79 8.01
C PRO A 28 -6.99 -2.40 7.53
N ARG A 29 -6.10 -1.43 7.69
CA ARG A 29 -6.38 -0.02 7.36
C ARG A 29 -6.07 0.19 5.89
N MET A 30 -7.10 0.55 5.13
CA MET A 30 -6.95 0.98 3.74
C MET A 30 -6.40 2.40 3.74
N ILE A 31 -5.20 2.56 3.18
CA ILE A 31 -4.49 3.82 3.04
C ILE A 31 -4.45 4.18 1.56
N SER A 32 -4.80 5.43 1.27
CA SER A 32 -4.61 5.98 -0.07
C SER A 32 -3.17 6.39 -0.26
N VAL A 33 -2.58 5.91 -1.36
CA VAL A 33 -1.17 6.14 -1.69
C VAL A 33 -1.06 6.90 -3.00
N PHE A 34 -0.35 8.04 -2.97
CA PHE A 34 0.05 8.74 -4.18
C PHE A 34 1.35 8.16 -4.73
N VAL A 35 1.32 7.76 -6.00
CA VAL A 35 2.43 7.19 -6.74
C VAL A 35 2.90 8.24 -7.76
N PRO A 36 4.17 8.66 -7.71
CA PRO A 36 4.67 9.72 -8.58
C PRO A 36 4.84 9.19 -10.00
N SER A 37 4.77 10.08 -11.00
CA SER A 37 4.72 9.71 -12.42
C SER A 37 5.83 8.75 -12.86
N GLN A 38 7.04 8.86 -12.32
CA GLN A 38 8.14 7.95 -12.65
C GLN A 38 7.95 6.50 -12.16
N LEU A 39 6.97 6.25 -11.29
CA LEU A 39 6.63 4.93 -10.77
C LEU A 39 5.28 4.42 -11.33
N THR A 40 4.55 5.20 -12.12
CA THR A 40 3.22 4.76 -12.60
C THR A 40 3.29 3.61 -13.60
N ALA A 41 4.46 3.32 -14.18
CA ALA A 41 4.69 2.12 -14.99
C ALA A 41 4.40 0.82 -14.20
N TYR A 42 4.55 0.83 -12.87
CA TYR A 42 4.20 -0.30 -12.01
C TYR A 42 2.69 -0.42 -11.75
N THR A 43 1.97 0.70 -11.78
CA THR A 43 0.54 0.80 -11.43
C THR A 43 -0.37 0.92 -12.66
N GLY A 44 0.13 0.61 -13.85
CA GLY A 44 -0.66 0.71 -15.09
C GLY A 44 -1.05 2.14 -15.46
N GLY A 45 -0.24 3.13 -15.09
CA GLY A 45 -0.49 4.55 -15.35
C GLY A 45 -1.27 5.28 -14.25
N VAL A 46 -1.73 4.58 -13.20
CA VAL A 46 -2.55 5.16 -12.14
C VAL A 46 -1.68 5.82 -11.07
N THR A 47 -1.98 7.07 -10.72
CA THR A 47 -1.22 7.86 -9.72
C THR A 47 -1.74 7.70 -8.29
N ARG A 48 -2.89 7.05 -8.10
CA ARG A 48 -3.49 6.85 -6.78
C ARG A 48 -4.00 5.44 -6.62
N VAL A 49 -3.45 4.73 -5.64
CA VAL A 49 -3.76 3.32 -5.37
C VAL A 49 -4.11 3.13 -3.90
N GLN A 50 -4.80 2.04 -3.59
CA GLN A 50 -5.12 1.65 -2.21
C GLN A 50 -4.17 0.56 -1.76
N ALA A 51 -3.72 0.65 -0.51
CA ALA A 51 -2.87 -0.37 0.12
C ALA A 51 -3.23 -0.52 1.60
N GLN A 52 -2.99 -1.71 2.14
CA GLN A 52 -3.29 -2.07 3.51
C GLN A 52 -2.07 -1.89 4.40
N GLY A 53 -2.20 -1.16 5.51
CA GLY A 53 -1.12 -1.06 6.49
C GLY A 53 -1.36 -0.04 7.59
N GLY A 54 -0.77 -0.28 8.76
CA GLY A 54 -0.78 0.67 9.88
C GLY A 54 0.46 1.56 9.95
N THR A 55 1.48 1.27 9.15
CA THR A 55 2.75 2.00 9.08
C THR A 55 3.18 2.14 7.63
N VAL A 56 4.10 3.07 7.36
CA VAL A 56 4.70 3.28 6.04
C VAL A 56 5.27 1.97 5.46
N GLY A 57 6.06 1.23 6.24
CA GLY A 57 6.66 -0.04 5.81
C GLY A 57 5.60 -1.09 5.44
N ALA A 58 4.57 -1.26 6.26
CA ALA A 58 3.49 -2.20 5.99
C ALA A 58 2.73 -1.85 4.69
N VAL A 59 2.48 -0.55 4.46
CA VAL A 59 1.86 -0.07 3.21
C VAL A 59 2.78 -0.33 2.02
N LEU A 60 4.09 -0.10 2.14
CA LEU A 60 5.05 -0.39 1.06
C LEU A 60 5.15 -1.90 0.77
N ASP A 61 5.08 -2.76 1.78
CA ASP A 61 5.03 -4.22 1.60
C ASP A 61 3.76 -4.66 0.85
N ASP A 62 2.60 -4.09 1.18
CA ASP A 62 1.35 -4.39 0.46
C ASP A 62 1.38 -3.87 -0.98
N LEU A 63 1.94 -2.67 -1.19
CA LEU A 63 2.17 -2.14 -2.54
C LEU A 63 3.09 -3.02 -3.37
N ASP A 64 4.15 -3.58 -2.79
CA ASP A 64 5.06 -4.47 -3.53
C ASP A 64 4.41 -5.80 -3.91
N ARG A 65 3.51 -6.32 -3.06
CA ARG A 65 2.73 -7.52 -3.39
C ARG A 65 1.78 -7.28 -4.56
N ALA A 66 1.15 -6.11 -4.61
CA ALA A 66 0.24 -5.73 -5.69
C ALA A 66 0.99 -5.28 -6.96
N TYR A 67 2.14 -4.62 -6.79
CA TYR A 67 2.95 -4.00 -7.83
C TYR A 67 4.44 -4.37 -7.64
N PRO A 68 4.84 -5.59 -8.06
CA PRO A 68 6.18 -6.12 -7.78
C PRO A 68 7.32 -5.19 -8.21
N GLY A 69 8.23 -4.91 -7.27
CA GLY A 69 9.41 -4.07 -7.48
C GLY A 69 9.21 -2.59 -7.17
N LEU A 70 7.98 -2.15 -6.87
CA LEU A 70 7.70 -0.76 -6.50
C LEU A 70 8.41 -0.38 -5.19
N LYS A 71 8.36 -1.25 -4.16
CA LYS A 71 9.00 -0.97 -2.86
C LYS A 71 10.50 -0.76 -3.02
N PHE A 72 11.15 -1.56 -3.86
CA PHE A 72 12.59 -1.46 -4.11
C PHE A 72 12.99 -0.14 -4.78
N ARG A 73 12.07 0.57 -5.45
CA ARG A 73 12.33 1.92 -5.98
C ARG A 73 12.28 2.99 -4.89
N VAL A 74 11.60 2.72 -3.78
CA VAL A 74 11.35 3.68 -2.70
C VAL A 74 12.36 3.53 -1.56
N ILE A 75 12.62 2.29 -1.15
CA ILE A 75 13.54 1.96 -0.05
C ILE A 75 14.64 1.00 -0.52
N ASP A 76 15.73 0.90 0.25
CA ASP A 76 16.79 -0.09 0.06
C ASP A 76 16.56 -1.37 0.88
N GLU A 77 17.50 -2.32 0.79
CA GLU A 77 17.45 -3.62 1.47
C GLU A 77 17.60 -3.51 3.00
N GLN A 78 17.95 -2.34 3.52
CA GLN A 78 18.00 -2.06 4.97
C GLN A 78 16.77 -1.26 5.44
N ASP A 79 15.70 -1.25 4.63
CA ASP A 79 14.46 -0.51 4.86
C ASP A 79 14.66 1.02 5.01
N ARG A 80 15.72 1.57 4.40
CA ARG A 80 15.96 3.03 4.42
C ARG A 80 15.39 3.68 3.16
N VAL A 81 14.72 4.82 3.34
CA VAL A 81 14.20 5.62 2.22
C VAL A 81 15.36 6.14 1.36
N ARG A 82 15.35 5.79 0.07
CA ARG A 82 16.40 6.14 -0.88
C ARG A 82 16.58 7.66 -0.95
N ARG A 83 17.82 8.11 -1.18
CA ARG A 83 18.18 9.54 -1.17
C ARG A 83 17.33 10.42 -2.09
N HIS A 84 16.91 9.88 -3.23
CA HIS A 84 16.12 10.58 -4.24
C HIS A 84 14.61 10.40 -4.03
N MET A 85 14.19 9.80 -2.91
CA MET A 85 12.80 9.59 -2.56
C MET A 85 12.49 10.33 -1.26
N ARG A 86 11.25 10.83 -1.18
CA ARG A 86 10.67 11.47 -0.01
C ARG A 86 9.30 10.86 0.22
N LEU A 87 8.98 10.63 1.49
CA LEU A 87 7.69 10.09 1.91
C LEU A 87 7.02 11.12 2.80
N PHE A 88 5.71 11.28 2.64
CA PHE A 88 4.90 12.11 3.52
C PHE A 88 3.73 11.30 4.05
N VAL A 89 3.45 11.44 5.34
CA VAL A 89 2.21 10.96 5.96
C VAL A 89 1.39 12.20 6.26
N GLY A 90 0.28 12.38 5.52
CA GLY A 90 -0.45 13.64 5.53
C GLY A 90 0.44 14.80 5.08
N GLN A 91 0.73 15.74 5.98
CA GLN A 91 1.57 16.93 5.72
C GLN A 91 3.01 16.81 6.25
N GLU A 92 3.35 15.70 6.92
CA GLU A 92 4.64 15.52 7.58
C GLU A 92 5.57 14.64 6.75
N GLU A 93 6.76 15.13 6.41
CA GLU A 93 7.81 14.32 5.78
C GLU A 93 8.34 13.29 6.78
N THR A 94 8.51 12.06 6.33
CA THR A 94 9.18 11.02 7.11
C THR A 94 10.16 10.21 6.26
N ARG A 95 11.22 9.73 6.92
CA ARG A 95 12.11 8.70 6.37
C ARG A 95 12.03 7.40 7.16
N ASP A 96 11.21 7.36 8.22
CA ASP A 96 11.06 6.20 9.07
C ASP A 96 9.90 5.33 8.58
N VAL A 97 10.23 4.14 8.08
CA VAL A 97 9.22 3.15 7.65
C VAL A 97 8.35 2.64 8.81
N ARG A 98 8.77 2.84 10.06
CA ARG A 98 7.98 2.50 11.25
C ARG A 98 6.95 3.57 11.61
N ARG A 99 7.00 4.75 10.98
CA ARG A 99 6.01 5.82 11.19
C ARG A 99 4.61 5.26 10.95
N SER A 100 3.76 5.41 11.97
CA SER A 100 2.36 5.00 11.90
C SER A 100 1.57 5.95 11.01
N ILE A 101 0.56 5.42 10.34
CA ILE A 101 -0.37 6.19 9.51
C ILE A 101 -1.74 6.13 10.21
N ALA A 102 -2.27 7.30 10.60
CA ALA A 102 -3.56 7.38 11.24
C ALA A 102 -4.69 7.19 10.21
N PRO A 103 -5.89 6.74 10.64
CA PRO A 103 -7.04 6.67 9.76
C PRO A 103 -7.35 8.03 9.12
N GLY A 104 -7.58 8.04 7.81
CA GLY A 104 -7.82 9.26 7.04
C GLY A 104 -6.54 9.98 6.57
N GLU A 105 -5.36 9.58 7.05
CA GLU A 105 -4.10 10.04 6.50
C GLU A 105 -3.72 9.24 5.25
N GLU A 106 -2.89 9.87 4.42
CA GLU A 106 -2.49 9.35 3.12
C GLU A 106 -0.97 9.25 3.08
N LEU A 107 -0.46 8.28 2.31
CA LEU A 107 0.97 8.16 2.06
C LEU A 107 1.30 8.79 0.70
N LEU A 108 2.14 9.82 0.69
CA LEU A 108 2.60 10.43 -0.55
C LEU A 108 4.05 10.03 -0.83
N ILE A 109 4.30 9.49 -2.01
CA ILE A 109 5.63 9.14 -2.49
C ILE A 109 6.07 10.17 -3.52
N PHE A 110 7.20 10.83 -3.29
CA PHE A 110 7.80 11.74 -4.24
C PHE A 110 9.21 11.29 -4.59
N GLY A 111 9.54 11.30 -5.88
CA GLY A 111 10.93 11.27 -6.30
C GLY A 111 11.40 12.70 -6.52
N ALA A 112 12.59 13.01 -6.01
CA ALA A 112 13.31 14.21 -6.39
C ALA A 112 13.62 14.13 -7.89
N LEU A 113 12.88 14.88 -8.69
CA LEU A 113 13.28 15.20 -10.05
C LEU A 113 14.32 16.32 -9.91
N SER A 114 15.58 16.04 -10.28
CA SER A 114 16.45 17.14 -10.68
C SER A 114 15.72 17.84 -11.83
N GLY A 115 15.26 19.07 -11.57
CA GLY A 115 14.54 19.86 -12.55
C GLY A 115 15.30 19.90 -13.87
N GLY A 116 14.55 19.78 -14.97
CA GLY A 116 15.05 20.22 -16.27
C GLY A 116 15.20 21.73 -16.31
#